data_AF-A0AAF1BZ36-F1
#
_entry.id   AF-A0AAF1BZ36-F1
#
_cell.length_a   1.000
_cell.length_b   1.000
_cell.length_c   1.000
_cell.angle_alpha   90.00
_cell.angle_beta   90.00
_cell.angle_gamma   90.00
#
_symmetry.space_group_name_H-M   'P 1'
#
loop_
_entity.id
_entity.type
_entity.pdbx_description
1 polymer ?
#
loop_
_entity_poly.entity_id
_entity_poly.type
_entity_poly.pdbx_seq_one_letter_code
_entity_poly.pdbx_strand_id
1 'polypeptide(L)'
;MRGIGLGQYPIGYDRATDELIERSVTMLSDKLDGADDYTTFSAALVDLILTTVRPRGTDAAVDRGPRLGVVASAVRAIENPYSRAIAGTILLDTLSKLDLRLGEVARDVARQVLAAVDQIKPDAIQDENQGRHGDYERVSASTAMFLAFDRAGLADLLSGERDRISEALAALENVPTPFFRGRGGAMLIGAIALLGREDSLASNGTADSILATMDAVDDIGLYPTFPSSMSEGFIKAYPLLTMLSALSTLSDPHRYVFSGTDRLQEATDLMAELEPVERTHMALYYVMALENLGQREAYLPDLNAFVEQVVGLWPDIDPGRDYFLYGISYAYLIQLAYLSGRVDLITDTMINRMLGAFRSLEVTPEGRANRPYPFSYALNVLTELGRGDLLHTPHPDYDGRSPYSWVIERLSDGGREEGGRLYMLDHALISWALRLRAPNRSRETRTPR
;
A
#
# COMPACT_ATOMS: atom_id res chain seq x y z
N MET A 1 -1.01 -3.59 -0.92
CA MET A 1 -2.48 -3.38 -0.97
C MET A 1 -2.78 -1.93 -0.68
N ARG A 2 -3.75 -1.35 -1.40
CA ARG A 2 -4.14 0.07 -1.29
C ARG A 2 -4.72 0.34 0.10
N GLY A 3 -4.36 1.45 0.74
CA GLY A 3 -4.94 1.90 2.01
C GLY A 3 -4.62 1.10 3.27
N ILE A 4 -3.90 -0.03 3.19
CA ILE A 4 -3.51 -0.81 4.37
C ILE A 4 -2.18 -0.32 4.90
N GLY A 5 -2.10 -0.13 6.23
CA GLY A 5 -0.84 0.12 6.90
C GLY A 5 -0.32 1.54 6.76
N LEU A 6 -1.15 2.53 6.44
CA LEU A 6 -0.73 3.92 6.33
C LEU A 6 -0.12 4.46 7.63
N GLY A 7 0.96 5.22 7.53
CA GLY A 7 1.65 5.78 8.69
C GLY A 7 2.25 4.73 9.62
N GLN A 8 2.88 3.68 9.08
CA GLN A 8 3.81 2.89 9.89
C GLN A 8 4.92 3.81 10.45
N TYR A 9 5.51 3.42 11.59
CA TYR A 9 6.65 4.12 12.19
C TYR A 9 6.35 5.59 12.58
N PRO A 10 5.63 5.80 13.70
CA PRO A 10 5.40 7.15 14.24
C PRO A 10 6.72 7.84 14.59
N ILE A 11 6.83 9.12 14.23
CA ILE A 11 8.01 9.97 14.48
C ILE A 11 7.76 11.02 15.57
N GLY A 12 6.51 11.16 16.03
CA GLY A 12 6.11 12.23 16.94
C GLY A 12 5.81 13.54 16.21
N TYR A 13 5.19 14.46 16.94
CA TYR A 13 4.76 15.73 16.37
C TYR A 13 5.96 16.62 16.03
N ASP A 14 5.98 17.11 14.80
CA ASP A 14 6.91 18.13 14.33
C ASP A 14 6.12 19.24 13.62
N ARG A 15 6.34 20.48 14.05
CA ARG A 15 5.58 21.64 13.56
C ARG A 15 5.89 21.95 12.10
N ALA A 16 7.15 21.85 11.68
CA ALA A 16 7.53 22.15 10.30
C ALA A 16 6.90 21.14 9.32
N THR A 17 6.86 19.87 9.73
CA THR A 17 6.21 18.79 8.99
C THR A 17 4.69 18.97 8.94
N ASP A 18 4.04 19.34 10.06
CA ASP A 18 2.62 19.68 10.10
C ASP A 18 2.27 20.79 9.09
N GLU A 19 3.00 21.90 9.11
CA GLU A 19 2.83 23.03 8.17
C GLU A 19 3.07 22.61 6.71
N LEU A 20 3.99 21.67 6.44
CA LEU A 20 4.20 21.12 5.10
C LEU A 20 3.02 20.26 4.64
N ILE A 21 2.47 19.42 5.51
CA ILE A 21 1.30 18.58 5.20
C ILE A 21 0.08 19.45 4.95
N GLU A 22 -0.20 20.45 5.80
CA GLU A 22 -1.32 21.38 5.58
C GLU A 22 -1.23 22.05 4.21
N ARG A 23 -0.06 22.62 3.87
CA ARG A 23 0.16 23.22 2.55
C ARG A 23 -0.06 22.22 1.42
N SER A 24 0.42 21.00 1.58
CA SER A 24 0.29 19.93 0.60
C SER A 24 -1.16 19.58 0.30
N VAL A 25 -1.96 19.41 1.36
CA VAL A 25 -3.38 19.12 1.28
C VAL A 25 -4.13 20.29 0.67
N THR A 26 -3.91 21.52 1.15
CA THR A 26 -4.56 22.73 0.62
C THR A 26 -4.29 22.89 -0.88
N MET A 27 -3.04 22.76 -1.33
CA MET A 27 -2.71 22.88 -2.74
C MET A 27 -3.45 21.84 -3.61
N LEU A 28 -3.55 20.60 -3.14
CA LEU A 28 -4.27 19.55 -3.86
C LEU A 28 -5.79 19.82 -3.85
N SER A 29 -6.37 20.13 -2.70
CA SER A 29 -7.80 20.44 -2.58
C SER A 29 -8.21 21.65 -3.41
N ASP A 30 -7.43 22.73 -3.40
CA ASP A 30 -7.68 23.94 -4.20
C ASP A 30 -7.58 23.65 -5.70
N LYS A 31 -6.64 22.79 -6.11
CA LYS A 31 -6.49 22.39 -7.51
C LYS A 31 -7.68 21.60 -8.03
N LEU A 32 -8.28 20.76 -7.18
CA LEU A 32 -9.43 19.93 -7.57
C LEU A 32 -10.78 20.59 -7.32
N ASP A 33 -10.84 21.66 -6.52
CA ASP A 33 -12.04 22.45 -6.22
C ASP A 33 -13.24 21.58 -5.79
N GLY A 34 -12.97 20.56 -4.96
CA GLY A 34 -13.99 19.62 -4.46
C GLY A 34 -14.59 18.68 -5.52
N ALA A 35 -14.06 18.64 -6.73
CA ALA A 35 -14.56 17.77 -7.80
C ALA A 35 -14.27 16.27 -7.56
N ASP A 36 -13.25 15.96 -6.74
CA ASP A 36 -12.87 14.59 -6.38
C ASP A 36 -13.30 14.30 -4.93
N ASP A 37 -14.25 13.37 -4.80
CA ASP A 37 -14.86 12.94 -3.54
C ASP A 37 -13.84 12.23 -2.63
N TYR A 38 -12.93 11.45 -3.21
CA TYR A 38 -11.88 10.75 -2.48
C TYR A 38 -10.84 11.70 -1.86
N THR A 39 -10.42 12.72 -2.61
CA THR A 39 -9.53 13.78 -2.13
C THR A 39 -10.23 14.59 -1.04
N THR A 40 -11.53 14.87 -1.19
CA THR A 40 -12.33 15.56 -0.15
C THR A 40 -12.35 14.77 1.16
N PHE A 41 -12.58 13.45 1.09
CA PHE A 41 -12.44 12.56 2.24
C PHE A 41 -11.04 12.62 2.86
N SER A 42 -10.00 12.55 2.03
CA SER A 42 -8.62 12.47 2.47
C SER A 42 -8.16 13.76 3.14
N ALA A 43 -8.51 14.91 2.59
CA ALA A 43 -8.27 16.23 3.18
C ALA A 43 -8.94 16.37 4.56
N ALA A 44 -10.22 15.96 4.67
CA ALA A 44 -10.93 15.98 5.94
C ALA A 44 -10.31 15.04 6.98
N LEU A 45 -9.85 13.85 6.56
CA LEU A 45 -9.17 12.91 7.43
C LEU A 45 -7.80 13.45 7.90
N VAL A 46 -7.04 14.08 7.02
CA VAL A 46 -5.76 14.72 7.38
C VAL A 46 -5.99 15.86 8.39
N ASP A 47 -6.99 16.72 8.20
CA ASP A 47 -7.34 17.76 9.20
C ASP A 47 -7.64 17.15 10.58
N LEU A 48 -8.43 16.06 10.60
CA LEU A 48 -8.73 15.34 11.84
C LEU A 48 -7.45 14.78 12.49
N ILE A 49 -6.55 14.19 11.71
CA ILE A 49 -5.27 13.66 12.19
C ILE A 49 -4.42 14.79 12.78
N LEU A 50 -4.15 15.85 12.02
CA LEU A 50 -3.30 16.97 12.44
C LEU A 50 -3.84 17.65 13.69
N THR A 51 -5.15 17.93 13.72
CA THR A 51 -5.84 18.44 14.91
C THR A 51 -5.68 17.52 16.12
N THR A 52 -5.60 16.20 15.90
CA THR A 52 -5.49 15.22 16.98
C THR A 52 -4.07 15.13 17.55
N VAL A 53 -3.04 15.22 16.69
CA VAL A 53 -1.63 15.03 17.07
C VAL A 53 -0.96 16.31 17.58
N ARG A 54 -1.51 17.50 17.27
CA ARG A 54 -1.00 18.78 17.76
C ARG A 54 -0.91 18.82 19.29
N PRO A 55 0.22 19.26 19.88
CA PRO A 55 0.34 19.46 21.32
C PRO A 55 -0.74 20.44 21.78
N ARG A 56 -1.54 20.04 22.77
CA ARG A 56 -2.52 20.94 23.37
C ARG A 56 -1.78 22.04 24.12
N GLY A 57 -2.04 23.30 23.76
CA GLY A 57 -1.78 24.41 24.67
C GLY A 57 -2.63 24.28 25.93
N THR A 58 -2.39 25.13 26.94
CA THR A 58 -3.16 25.18 28.20
C THR A 58 -4.64 25.53 28.03
N ASP A 59 -5.14 25.70 26.81
CA ASP A 59 -6.55 25.91 26.50
C ASP A 59 -7.06 24.94 25.42
N ALA A 60 -8.27 24.44 25.69
CA ALA A 60 -9.19 23.70 24.85
C ALA A 60 -8.91 22.21 24.57
N ALA A 61 -9.77 21.38 25.18
CA ALA A 61 -10.23 20.15 24.57
C ALA A 61 -10.88 20.50 23.22
N VAL A 62 -10.13 20.40 22.12
CA VAL A 62 -10.71 20.52 20.78
C VAL A 62 -11.77 19.43 20.64
N ASP A 63 -13.03 19.83 20.43
CA ASP A 63 -14.11 18.88 20.15
C ASP A 63 -13.84 18.21 18.79
N ARG A 64 -13.57 16.91 18.85
CA ARG A 64 -13.26 16.06 17.69
C ARG A 64 -14.54 15.51 17.05
N GLY A 65 -15.68 15.58 17.73
CA GLY A 65 -16.96 15.04 17.26
C GLY A 65 -17.42 15.63 15.92
N PRO A 66 -17.48 16.97 15.76
CA PRO A 66 -17.86 17.60 14.51
C PRO A 66 -16.96 17.22 13.33
N ARG A 67 -15.63 17.22 13.54
CA ARG A 67 -14.66 16.83 12.49
C ARG A 67 -14.84 15.39 12.07
N LEU A 68 -14.99 14.47 13.02
CA LEU A 68 -15.27 13.08 12.71
C LEU A 68 -16.57 12.91 11.91
N GLY A 69 -17.61 13.68 12.25
CA GLY A 69 -18.87 13.72 11.50
C GLY A 69 -18.70 14.17 10.05
N VAL A 70 -17.82 15.14 9.79
CA VAL A 70 -17.43 15.56 8.43
C VAL A 70 -16.73 14.42 7.69
N VAL A 71 -15.72 13.77 8.30
CA VAL A 71 -14.99 12.67 7.63
C VAL A 71 -15.92 11.49 7.33
N ALA A 72 -16.76 11.09 8.29
CA ALA A 72 -17.73 10.01 8.08
C ALA A 72 -18.76 10.35 6.99
N SER A 73 -19.14 11.62 6.84
CA SER A 73 -20.03 12.06 5.77
C SER A 73 -19.33 12.08 4.41
N ALA A 74 -18.04 12.45 4.37
CA ALA A 74 -17.23 12.38 3.16
C ALA A 74 -17.07 10.91 2.68
N VAL A 75 -16.87 9.95 3.59
CA VAL A 75 -16.88 8.52 3.24
C VAL A 75 -18.21 8.12 2.59
N ARG A 76 -19.35 8.53 3.17
CA ARG A 76 -20.68 8.23 2.60
C ARG A 76 -20.88 8.81 1.20
N ALA A 77 -20.28 9.96 0.91
CA ALA A 77 -20.41 10.65 -0.37
C ALA A 77 -19.66 9.95 -1.50
N ILE A 78 -18.70 9.08 -1.21
CA ILE A 78 -17.94 8.35 -2.23
C ILE A 78 -18.87 7.39 -2.99
N GLU A 79 -19.00 7.58 -4.29
CA GLU A 79 -19.94 6.82 -5.12
C GLU A 79 -19.46 5.39 -5.40
N ASN A 80 -18.17 5.24 -5.74
CA ASN A 80 -17.59 3.94 -6.07
C ASN A 80 -17.55 3.04 -4.82
N PRO A 81 -18.19 1.85 -4.84
CA PRO A 81 -18.27 0.99 -3.65
C PRO A 81 -16.92 0.50 -3.14
N TYR A 82 -15.97 0.19 -4.02
CA TYR A 82 -14.63 -0.23 -3.62
C TYR A 82 -13.88 0.92 -2.94
N SER A 83 -13.84 2.10 -3.56
CA SER A 83 -13.21 3.30 -2.99
C SER A 83 -13.83 3.67 -1.64
N ARG A 84 -15.17 3.60 -1.52
CA ARG A 84 -15.87 3.87 -0.26
C ARG A 84 -15.52 2.86 0.83
N ALA A 85 -15.45 1.56 0.50
CA ALA A 85 -15.02 0.53 1.44
C ALA A 85 -13.59 0.82 1.94
N ILE A 86 -12.66 1.09 1.03
CA ILE A 86 -11.27 1.42 1.37
C ILE A 86 -11.20 2.68 2.25
N ALA A 87 -11.88 3.77 1.89
CA ALA A 87 -11.92 5.01 2.68
C ALA A 87 -12.45 4.77 4.11
N GLY A 88 -13.54 3.99 4.25
CA GLY A 88 -14.07 3.60 5.55
C GLY A 88 -13.10 2.76 6.38
N THR A 89 -12.37 1.82 5.76
CA THR A 89 -11.34 1.04 6.46
C THR A 89 -10.13 1.88 6.88
N ILE A 90 -9.70 2.83 6.05
CA ILE A 90 -8.63 3.80 6.38
C ILE A 90 -9.06 4.67 7.56
N LEU A 91 -10.31 5.14 7.55
CA LEU A 91 -10.88 5.90 8.66
C LEU A 91 -10.82 5.06 9.94
N LEU A 92 -11.37 3.84 9.96
CA LEU A 92 -11.33 2.98 11.15
C LEU A 92 -9.91 2.69 11.65
N ASP A 93 -8.98 2.34 10.77
CA ASP A 93 -7.57 2.10 11.12
C ASP A 93 -6.89 3.36 11.68
N THR A 94 -7.19 4.53 11.12
CA THR A 94 -6.69 5.82 11.61
C THR A 94 -7.17 6.09 13.03
N LEU A 95 -8.45 5.86 13.30
CA LEU A 95 -9.05 6.13 14.61
C LEU A 95 -8.45 5.20 15.68
N SER A 96 -8.24 3.93 15.34
CA SER A 96 -7.49 2.98 16.19
C SER A 96 -6.07 3.45 16.47
N LYS A 97 -5.34 3.93 15.46
CA LYS A 97 -3.96 4.44 15.62
C LYS A 97 -3.85 5.70 16.46
N LEU A 98 -4.91 6.52 16.47
CA LEU A 98 -4.99 7.74 17.26
C LEU A 98 -5.61 7.52 18.66
N ASP A 99 -5.94 6.28 19.03
CA ASP A 99 -6.63 5.91 20.27
C ASP A 99 -7.91 6.74 20.51
N LEU A 100 -8.66 6.97 19.43
CA LEU A 100 -9.92 7.69 19.49
C LEU A 100 -11.04 6.69 19.83
N ARG A 101 -11.67 6.86 21.00
CA ARG A 101 -12.85 6.09 21.39
C ARG A 101 -14.09 6.66 20.73
N LEU A 102 -14.75 5.89 19.88
CA LEU A 102 -15.79 6.42 19.00
C LEU A 102 -17.18 5.83 19.15
N GLY A 103 -17.35 4.81 19.99
CA GLY A 103 -18.64 4.19 20.26
C GLY A 103 -19.42 3.90 18.96
N GLU A 104 -20.60 4.49 18.84
CA GLU A 104 -21.52 4.28 17.72
C GLU A 104 -21.01 4.77 16.36
N VAL A 105 -20.15 5.80 16.29
CA VAL A 105 -19.68 6.31 14.98
C VAL A 105 -18.81 5.28 14.27
N ALA A 106 -17.91 4.61 15.00
CA ALA A 106 -17.11 3.53 14.42
C ALA A 106 -17.98 2.36 13.96
N ARG A 107 -19.03 2.02 14.73
CA ARG A 107 -20.01 0.98 14.32
C ARG A 107 -20.81 1.39 13.08
N ASP A 108 -21.21 2.66 12.95
CA ASP A 108 -21.87 3.18 11.75
C ASP A 108 -20.97 3.08 10.51
N VAL A 109 -19.72 3.56 10.62
CA VAL A 109 -18.72 3.45 9.54
C VAL A 109 -18.48 1.98 9.18
N ALA A 110 -18.36 1.08 10.16
CA ALA A 110 -18.19 -0.35 9.90
C ALA A 110 -19.39 -0.96 9.14
N ARG A 111 -20.63 -0.59 9.48
CA ARG A 111 -21.83 -1.02 8.72
C ARG A 111 -21.80 -0.49 7.29
N GLN A 112 -21.35 0.75 7.07
CA GLN A 112 -21.19 1.30 5.73
C GLN A 112 -20.12 0.56 4.92
N VAL A 113 -18.99 0.19 5.55
CA VAL A 113 -17.94 -0.63 4.91
C VAL A 113 -18.53 -1.98 4.47
N LEU A 114 -19.23 -2.69 5.36
CA LEU A 114 -19.87 -3.96 5.03
C LEU A 114 -20.84 -3.83 3.84
N ALA A 115 -21.70 -2.80 3.86
CA ALA A 115 -22.65 -2.54 2.78
C ALA A 115 -21.94 -2.18 1.47
N ALA A 116 -20.82 -1.45 1.53
CA ALA A 116 -20.03 -1.10 0.36
C ALA A 116 -19.34 -2.33 -0.25
N VAL A 117 -18.77 -3.24 0.56
CA VAL A 117 -18.20 -4.51 0.10
C VAL A 117 -19.26 -5.38 -0.59
N ASP A 118 -20.48 -5.43 -0.03
CA ASP A 118 -21.61 -6.17 -0.63
C ASP A 118 -22.04 -5.59 -2.00
N GLN A 119 -21.78 -4.30 -2.25
CA GLN A 119 -22.12 -3.60 -3.51
C GLN A 119 -21.06 -3.74 -4.60
N ILE A 120 -19.84 -4.21 -4.29
CA ILE A 120 -18.81 -4.49 -5.30
C ILE A 120 -19.31 -5.64 -6.17
N LYS A 121 -19.45 -5.44 -7.48
CA LYS A 121 -20.00 -6.45 -8.41
C LYS A 121 -18.89 -7.04 -9.29
N PRO A 122 -18.91 -8.35 -9.57
CA PRO A 122 -18.09 -8.93 -10.64
C PRO A 122 -18.50 -8.30 -11.99
N ASP A 123 -17.58 -8.25 -12.95
CA ASP A 123 -17.83 -7.84 -14.33
C ASP A 123 -18.27 -6.38 -14.52
N ALA A 124 -18.12 -5.54 -13.49
CA ALA A 124 -18.41 -4.10 -13.58
C ALA A 124 -17.40 -3.34 -14.46
N ILE A 125 -16.18 -3.88 -14.61
CA ILE A 125 -15.08 -3.31 -15.38
C ILE A 125 -14.47 -4.45 -16.20
N GLN A 126 -14.31 -4.25 -17.51
CA GLN A 126 -13.55 -5.17 -18.35
C GLN A 126 -12.05 -4.96 -18.09
N ASP A 127 -11.35 -6.03 -17.71
CA ASP A 127 -9.94 -5.99 -17.31
C ASP A 127 -9.19 -7.29 -17.68
N GLU A 128 -7.93 -7.38 -17.26
CA GLU A 128 -7.09 -8.57 -17.49
C GLU A 128 -7.54 -9.80 -16.70
N ASN A 129 -8.46 -9.63 -15.75
CA ASN A 129 -9.01 -10.71 -14.93
C ASN A 129 -10.28 -11.32 -15.54
N GLN A 130 -10.41 -11.29 -16.88
CA GLN A 130 -11.57 -11.82 -17.63
C GLN A 130 -12.93 -11.24 -17.18
N GLY A 131 -12.97 -9.97 -16.78
CA GLY A 131 -14.16 -9.32 -16.23
C GLY A 131 -14.32 -9.54 -14.73
N ARG A 132 -13.58 -10.47 -14.12
CA ARG A 132 -13.65 -10.76 -12.69
C ARG A 132 -12.90 -9.73 -11.82
N HIS A 133 -12.65 -8.51 -12.31
CA HIS A 133 -12.01 -7.44 -11.54
C HIS A 133 -12.70 -7.23 -10.18
N GLY A 134 -14.03 -7.22 -10.19
CA GLY A 134 -14.83 -7.00 -8.99
C GLY A 134 -14.65 -8.08 -7.91
N ASP A 135 -14.35 -9.33 -8.30
CA ASP A 135 -14.02 -10.38 -7.33
C ASP A 135 -12.66 -10.11 -6.67
N TYR A 136 -11.67 -9.64 -7.44
CA TYR A 136 -10.38 -9.21 -6.90
C TYR A 136 -10.49 -7.96 -6.00
N GLU A 137 -11.27 -6.96 -6.42
CA GLU A 137 -11.59 -5.79 -5.59
C GLU A 137 -12.29 -6.18 -4.29
N ARG A 138 -13.22 -7.14 -4.34
CA ARG A 138 -13.90 -7.65 -3.15
C ARG A 138 -12.93 -8.35 -2.21
N VAL A 139 -12.02 -9.19 -2.71
CA VAL A 139 -10.94 -9.79 -1.90
C VAL A 139 -10.08 -8.70 -1.26
N SER A 140 -9.72 -7.68 -2.04
CA SER A 140 -8.92 -6.55 -1.56
C SER A 140 -9.64 -5.77 -0.45
N ALA A 141 -10.91 -5.42 -0.65
CA ALA A 141 -11.71 -4.67 0.31
C ALA A 141 -11.98 -5.49 1.58
N SER A 142 -12.30 -6.79 1.44
CA SER A 142 -12.48 -7.70 2.58
C SER A 142 -11.23 -7.82 3.44
N THR A 143 -10.05 -7.92 2.82
CA THR A 143 -8.78 -7.96 3.55
C THR A 143 -8.55 -6.66 4.35
N ALA A 144 -8.78 -5.50 3.74
CA ALA A 144 -8.67 -4.21 4.43
C ALA A 144 -9.69 -4.09 5.59
N MET A 145 -10.91 -4.56 5.35
CA MET A 145 -11.99 -4.61 6.33
C MET A 145 -11.62 -5.48 7.53
N PHE A 146 -11.09 -6.68 7.31
CA PHE A 146 -10.69 -7.60 8.37
C PHE A 146 -9.64 -6.97 9.29
N LEU A 147 -8.58 -6.40 8.71
CA LEU A 147 -7.52 -5.74 9.48
C LEU A 147 -8.01 -4.50 10.23
N ALA A 148 -8.86 -3.68 9.59
CA ALA A 148 -9.40 -2.48 10.22
C ALA A 148 -10.37 -2.83 11.36
N PHE A 149 -11.22 -3.85 11.17
CA PHE A 149 -12.20 -4.27 12.17
C PHE A 149 -11.52 -4.91 13.37
N ASP A 150 -10.50 -5.75 13.14
CA ASP A 150 -9.67 -6.29 14.22
C ASP A 150 -9.08 -5.18 15.08
N ARG A 151 -8.38 -4.23 14.44
CA ARG A 151 -7.74 -3.09 15.13
C ARG A 151 -8.74 -2.16 15.81
N ALA A 152 -9.97 -2.08 15.32
CA ALA A 152 -11.03 -1.27 15.90
C ALA A 152 -11.82 -2.00 17.00
N GLY A 153 -11.53 -3.28 17.27
CA GLY A 153 -12.31 -4.09 18.21
C GLY A 153 -13.74 -4.37 17.71
N LEU A 154 -13.91 -4.47 16.39
CA LEU A 154 -15.17 -4.68 15.68
C LEU A 154 -15.19 -6.04 14.94
N ALA A 155 -14.29 -6.96 15.30
CA ALA A 155 -14.22 -8.30 14.72
C ALA A 155 -15.51 -9.11 14.95
N ASP A 156 -16.32 -8.75 15.95
CA ASP A 156 -17.65 -9.32 16.18
C ASP A 156 -18.55 -9.18 14.94
N LEU A 157 -18.40 -8.11 14.17
CA LEU A 157 -19.19 -7.84 12.96
C LEU A 157 -18.81 -8.71 11.75
N LEU A 158 -17.71 -9.47 11.82
CA LEU A 158 -17.26 -10.37 10.76
C LEU A 158 -17.95 -11.74 10.83
N SER A 159 -18.61 -12.03 11.95
CA SER A 159 -19.31 -13.28 12.24
C SER A 159 -20.76 -13.02 12.65
N GLY A 160 -21.69 -13.92 12.29
CA GLY A 160 -23.10 -13.76 12.63
C GLY A 160 -23.98 -14.50 11.63
N GLU A 161 -25.01 -13.83 11.10
CA GLU A 161 -25.87 -14.38 10.04
C GLU A 161 -25.11 -14.70 8.74
N ARG A 162 -24.00 -13.99 8.50
CA ARG A 162 -23.13 -14.18 7.35
C ARG A 162 -21.70 -14.40 7.83
N ASP A 163 -21.02 -15.38 7.26
CA ASP A 163 -19.60 -15.60 7.50
C ASP A 163 -18.78 -14.83 6.46
N ARG A 164 -18.31 -13.64 6.86
CA ARG A 164 -17.57 -12.74 5.96
C ARG A 164 -16.24 -13.33 5.52
N ILE A 165 -15.62 -14.19 6.32
CA ILE A 165 -14.36 -14.86 5.97
C ILE A 165 -14.63 -15.87 4.84
N SER A 166 -15.65 -16.72 5.01
CA SER A 166 -16.03 -17.71 3.99
C SER A 166 -16.45 -17.03 2.67
N GLU A 167 -17.16 -15.91 2.73
CA GLU A 167 -17.51 -15.12 1.53
C GLU A 167 -16.27 -14.56 0.79
N ALA A 168 -15.28 -14.07 1.54
CA ALA A 168 -14.04 -13.56 0.95
C ALA A 168 -13.19 -14.67 0.33
N LEU A 169 -13.14 -15.85 0.97
CA LEU A 169 -12.47 -17.04 0.42
C LEU A 169 -13.17 -17.53 -0.86
N ALA A 170 -14.50 -17.54 -0.89
CA ALA A 170 -15.27 -17.89 -2.08
C ALA A 170 -15.07 -16.88 -3.23
N ALA A 171 -14.94 -15.58 -2.92
CA ALA A 171 -14.61 -14.57 -3.93
C ALA A 171 -13.21 -14.78 -4.51
N LEU A 172 -12.23 -15.19 -3.69
CA LEU A 172 -10.88 -15.51 -4.15
C LEU A 172 -10.84 -16.67 -5.15
N GLU A 173 -11.67 -17.70 -4.94
CA GLU A 173 -11.77 -18.84 -5.87
C GLU A 173 -12.26 -18.42 -7.28
N ASN A 174 -12.97 -17.30 -7.37
CA ASN A 174 -13.45 -16.74 -8.65
C ASN A 174 -12.42 -15.85 -9.36
N VAL A 175 -11.23 -15.63 -8.80
CA VAL A 175 -10.16 -14.84 -9.44
C VAL A 175 -9.36 -15.76 -10.38
N PRO A 176 -9.52 -15.64 -11.71
CA PRO A 176 -8.94 -16.58 -12.67
C PRO A 176 -7.43 -16.42 -12.84
N THR A 177 -6.90 -15.20 -12.70
CA THR A 177 -5.48 -14.92 -12.98
C THR A 177 -4.60 -15.40 -11.82
N PRO A 178 -3.64 -16.32 -12.03
CA PRO A 178 -2.76 -16.82 -10.97
C PRO A 178 -2.00 -15.71 -10.25
N PHE A 179 -1.56 -14.68 -10.98
CA PHE A 179 -0.91 -13.50 -10.41
C PHE A 179 -1.78 -12.77 -9.38
N PHE A 180 -3.02 -12.44 -9.74
CA PHE A 180 -3.94 -11.73 -8.84
C PHE A 180 -4.43 -12.62 -7.71
N ARG A 181 -4.68 -13.90 -7.98
CA ARG A 181 -5.09 -14.88 -6.97
C ARG A 181 -3.99 -15.11 -5.93
N GLY A 182 -2.73 -15.27 -6.36
CA GLY A 182 -1.58 -15.37 -5.46
C GLY A 182 -1.39 -14.12 -4.61
N ARG A 183 -1.36 -12.93 -5.22
CA ARG A 183 -1.16 -11.68 -4.48
C ARG A 183 -2.33 -11.31 -3.55
N GLY A 184 -3.55 -11.44 -4.03
CA GLY A 184 -4.76 -11.17 -3.25
C GLY A 184 -4.96 -12.20 -2.14
N GLY A 185 -4.73 -13.48 -2.47
CA GLY A 185 -4.83 -14.60 -1.55
C GLY A 185 -3.80 -14.55 -0.43
N ALA A 186 -2.54 -14.21 -0.72
CA ALA A 186 -1.51 -14.01 0.28
C ALA A 186 -1.92 -12.95 1.34
N MET A 187 -2.43 -11.81 0.88
CA MET A 187 -2.89 -10.75 1.78
C MET A 187 -4.12 -11.18 2.61
N LEU A 188 -5.05 -11.91 2.00
CA LEU A 188 -6.23 -12.44 2.68
C LEU A 188 -5.86 -13.48 3.75
N ILE A 189 -4.92 -14.38 3.44
CA ILE A 189 -4.36 -15.36 4.39
C ILE A 189 -3.78 -14.64 5.60
N GLY A 190 -2.90 -13.66 5.37
CA GLY A 190 -2.30 -12.90 6.47
C GLY A 190 -3.32 -12.20 7.35
N ALA A 191 -4.37 -11.62 6.76
CA ALA A 191 -5.44 -10.98 7.53
C ALA A 191 -6.28 -11.98 8.35
N ILE A 192 -6.62 -13.14 7.78
CA ILE A 192 -7.38 -14.19 8.47
C ILE A 192 -6.56 -14.82 9.59
N ALA A 193 -5.25 -15.03 9.37
CA ALA A 193 -4.33 -15.53 10.39
C ALA A 193 -4.22 -14.55 11.57
N LEU A 194 -4.09 -13.25 11.30
CA LEU A 194 -4.07 -12.22 12.35
C LEU A 194 -5.36 -12.15 13.18
N LEU A 195 -6.51 -12.49 12.59
CA LEU A 195 -7.79 -12.64 13.30
C LEU A 195 -7.86 -13.90 14.17
N GLY A 196 -6.84 -14.77 14.14
CA GLY A 196 -6.86 -16.06 14.84
C GLY A 196 -7.84 -17.06 14.22
N ARG A 197 -8.09 -16.97 12.91
CA ARG A 197 -9.09 -17.78 12.18
C ARG A 197 -8.45 -18.74 11.17
N GLU A 198 -7.26 -19.23 11.48
CA GLU A 198 -6.52 -20.19 10.63
C GLU A 198 -7.32 -21.46 10.30
N ASP A 199 -8.18 -21.94 11.21
CA ASP A 199 -9.06 -23.10 10.97
C ASP A 199 -9.93 -22.93 9.73
N SER A 200 -10.38 -21.70 9.44
CA SER A 200 -11.15 -21.40 8.23
C SER A 200 -10.30 -21.54 6.97
N LEU A 201 -9.00 -21.22 7.02
CA LEU A 201 -8.08 -21.44 5.89
C LEU A 201 -7.83 -22.92 5.65
N ALA A 202 -7.58 -23.67 6.74
CA ALA A 202 -7.32 -25.11 6.68
C ALA A 202 -8.54 -25.88 6.15
N SER A 203 -9.75 -25.55 6.62
CA SER A 203 -10.99 -26.20 6.20
C SER A 203 -11.31 -26.00 4.72
N ASN A 204 -10.88 -24.88 4.13
CA ASN A 204 -11.07 -24.57 2.72
C ASN A 204 -9.87 -24.97 1.84
N GLY A 205 -8.79 -25.50 2.42
CA GLY A 205 -7.56 -25.83 1.67
C GLY A 205 -6.97 -24.62 0.92
N THR A 206 -7.17 -23.40 1.44
CA THR A 206 -6.94 -22.16 0.69
C THR A 206 -5.49 -22.00 0.22
N ALA A 207 -4.51 -22.27 1.10
CA ALA A 207 -3.10 -22.14 0.75
C ALA A 207 -2.69 -23.14 -0.34
N ASP A 208 -3.11 -24.41 -0.21
CA ASP A 208 -2.85 -25.46 -1.20
C ASP A 208 -3.50 -25.12 -2.56
N SER A 209 -4.74 -24.61 -2.56
CA SER A 209 -5.47 -24.16 -3.75
C SER A 209 -4.76 -23.03 -4.51
N ILE A 210 -4.28 -22.01 -3.77
CA ILE A 210 -3.53 -20.89 -4.36
C ILE A 210 -2.21 -21.36 -4.95
N LEU A 211 -1.44 -22.16 -4.20
CA LEU A 211 -0.14 -22.68 -4.66
C LEU A 211 -0.32 -23.54 -5.91
N ALA A 212 -1.31 -24.44 -5.94
CA ALA A 212 -1.62 -25.24 -7.12
C ALA A 212 -2.02 -24.37 -8.34
N THR A 213 -2.74 -23.27 -8.12
CA THR A 213 -3.09 -22.34 -9.20
C THR A 213 -1.86 -21.60 -9.73
N MET A 214 -0.92 -21.25 -8.86
CA MET A 214 0.35 -20.62 -9.24
C MET A 214 1.24 -21.59 -10.03
N ASP A 215 1.29 -22.86 -9.64
CA ASP A 215 2.03 -23.91 -10.35
C ASP A 215 1.49 -24.11 -11.77
N ALA A 216 0.19 -23.95 -11.96
CA ALA A 216 -0.48 -24.09 -13.25
C ALA A 216 -0.46 -22.82 -14.12
N VAL A 217 0.34 -21.79 -13.78
CA VAL A 217 0.31 -20.49 -14.46
C VAL A 217 0.53 -20.59 -15.98
N ASP A 218 1.46 -21.44 -16.41
CA ASP A 218 1.79 -21.61 -17.83
C ASP A 218 0.71 -22.41 -18.57
N ASP A 219 0.06 -23.37 -17.90
CA ASP A 219 -1.07 -24.14 -18.46
C ASP A 219 -2.33 -23.29 -18.57
N ILE A 220 -2.57 -22.41 -17.59
CA ILE A 220 -3.70 -21.48 -17.57
C ILE A 220 -3.51 -20.39 -18.65
N GLY A 221 -2.29 -19.93 -18.86
CA GLY A 221 -1.94 -18.96 -19.91
C GLY A 221 -2.57 -17.57 -19.72
N LEU A 222 -2.97 -17.23 -18.48
CA LEU A 222 -3.56 -15.93 -18.13
C LEU A 222 -2.51 -15.06 -17.43
N TYR A 223 -1.86 -14.22 -18.23
CA TYR A 223 -0.84 -13.28 -17.76
C TYR A 223 -1.45 -11.87 -17.61
N PRO A 224 -1.15 -11.15 -16.51
CA PRO A 224 -1.57 -9.75 -16.35
C PRO A 224 -0.91 -8.85 -17.40
N THR A 225 -1.62 -7.82 -17.82
CA THR A 225 -1.05 -6.74 -18.65
C THR A 225 -0.53 -5.66 -17.71
N PHE A 226 0.69 -5.20 -17.95
CA PHE A 226 1.29 -4.10 -17.21
C PHE A 226 1.52 -2.89 -18.13
N PRO A 227 1.58 -1.67 -17.56
CA PRO A 227 1.92 -0.47 -18.32
C PRO A 227 3.31 -0.53 -18.98
N SER A 228 4.23 -1.31 -18.39
CA SER A 228 5.57 -1.59 -18.90
C SER A 228 5.69 -3.09 -19.14
N SER A 229 6.42 -3.51 -20.18
CA SER A 229 6.71 -4.94 -20.39
C SER A 229 7.42 -5.54 -19.18
N MET A 230 6.89 -6.65 -18.68
CA MET A 230 7.47 -7.43 -17.58
C MET A 230 7.85 -8.82 -18.09
N SER A 231 8.90 -9.40 -17.49
CA SER A 231 9.30 -10.78 -17.71
C SER A 231 8.29 -11.77 -17.12
N GLU A 232 8.28 -12.98 -17.66
CA GLU A 232 7.53 -14.10 -17.06
C GLU A 232 8.01 -14.39 -15.63
N GLY A 233 9.32 -14.24 -15.38
CA GLY A 233 9.93 -14.34 -14.07
C GLY A 233 9.29 -13.39 -13.06
N PHE A 234 9.01 -12.13 -13.43
CA PHE A 234 8.32 -11.17 -12.56
C PHE A 234 6.90 -11.63 -12.21
N ILE A 235 6.16 -12.17 -13.18
CA ILE A 235 4.80 -12.65 -13.00
C ILE A 235 4.74 -13.83 -12.02
N LYS A 236 5.79 -14.66 -11.98
CA LYS A 236 5.91 -15.79 -11.04
C LYS A 236 6.47 -15.37 -9.69
N ALA A 237 7.50 -14.53 -9.68
CA ALA A 237 8.20 -14.08 -8.47
C ALA A 237 7.27 -13.31 -7.54
N TYR A 238 6.55 -12.31 -8.05
CA TYR A 238 5.76 -11.43 -7.17
C TYR A 238 4.70 -12.19 -6.34
N PRO A 239 3.77 -12.97 -6.92
CA PRO A 239 2.81 -13.74 -6.13
C PRO A 239 3.51 -14.70 -5.17
N LEU A 240 4.58 -15.38 -5.59
CA LEU A 240 5.33 -16.30 -4.73
C LEU A 240 5.93 -15.61 -3.50
N LEU A 241 6.65 -14.50 -3.68
CA LEU A 241 7.27 -13.77 -2.57
C LEU A 241 6.22 -13.24 -1.60
N THR A 242 5.08 -12.75 -2.11
CA THR A 242 3.97 -12.35 -1.23
C THR A 242 3.36 -13.53 -0.49
N MET A 243 3.22 -14.68 -1.16
CA MET A 243 2.67 -15.89 -0.57
C MET A 243 3.59 -16.46 0.52
N LEU A 244 4.90 -16.52 0.30
CA LEU A 244 5.89 -16.95 1.30
C LEU A 244 5.80 -16.10 2.58
N SER A 245 5.70 -14.77 2.43
CA SER A 245 5.50 -13.88 3.57
C SER A 245 4.13 -14.03 4.24
N ALA A 246 3.11 -14.56 3.56
CA ALA A 246 1.81 -14.83 4.16
C ALA A 246 1.81 -16.19 4.88
N LEU A 247 2.47 -17.20 4.32
CA LEU A 247 2.62 -18.51 4.94
C LEU A 247 3.32 -18.42 6.29
N SER A 248 4.27 -17.49 6.45
CA SER A 248 4.94 -17.26 7.73
C SER A 248 4.02 -16.80 8.86
N THR A 249 2.78 -16.37 8.56
CA THR A 249 1.80 -16.00 9.60
C THR A 249 0.98 -17.19 10.10
N LEU A 250 1.14 -18.36 9.48
CA LEU A 250 0.41 -19.58 9.86
C LEU A 250 1.16 -20.35 10.95
N SER A 251 0.42 -21.20 11.67
CA SER A 251 0.97 -22.08 12.71
C SER A 251 1.94 -23.15 12.19
N ASP A 252 1.78 -23.63 10.96
CA ASP A 252 2.67 -24.61 10.30
C ASP A 252 3.07 -24.14 8.88
N PRO A 253 4.00 -23.18 8.77
CA PRO A 253 4.46 -22.69 7.47
C PRO A 253 5.23 -23.76 6.69
N HIS A 254 5.96 -24.64 7.39
CA HIS A 254 6.83 -25.66 6.79
C HIS A 254 6.06 -26.62 5.89
N ARG A 255 4.83 -26.98 6.28
CA ARG A 255 3.94 -27.79 5.44
C ARG A 255 3.83 -27.23 4.02
N TYR A 256 3.65 -25.93 3.86
CA TYR A 256 3.38 -25.33 2.55
C TYR A 256 4.65 -24.95 1.80
N VAL A 257 5.67 -24.48 2.53
CA VAL A 257 6.95 -24.04 1.94
C VAL A 257 7.71 -25.19 1.26
N PHE A 258 7.53 -26.43 1.74
CA PHE A 258 8.25 -27.61 1.22
C PHE A 258 7.32 -28.69 0.62
N SER A 259 6.02 -28.39 0.41
CA SER A 259 5.11 -29.34 -0.23
C SER A 259 5.34 -29.38 -1.73
N GLY A 260 5.76 -30.54 -2.24
CA GLY A 260 6.00 -30.81 -3.66
C GLY A 260 7.32 -30.25 -4.18
N THR A 261 7.54 -28.94 -3.99
CA THR A 261 8.72 -28.19 -4.45
C THR A 261 9.27 -27.33 -3.31
N ASP A 262 10.59 -27.13 -3.26
CA ASP A 262 11.20 -26.13 -2.36
C ASP A 262 10.90 -24.72 -2.87
N ARG A 263 9.91 -24.07 -2.25
CA ARG A 263 9.45 -22.73 -2.64
C ARG A 263 10.47 -21.62 -2.37
N LEU A 264 11.41 -21.85 -1.46
CA LEU A 264 12.48 -20.90 -1.15
C LEU A 264 13.58 -20.96 -2.21
N GLN A 265 13.88 -22.18 -2.69
CA GLN A 265 14.78 -22.34 -3.83
C GLN A 265 14.14 -21.76 -5.10
N GLU A 266 12.86 -22.05 -5.36
CA GLU A 266 12.11 -21.48 -6.48
C GLU A 266 12.16 -19.93 -6.46
N ALA A 267 11.93 -19.31 -5.31
CA ALA A 267 12.04 -17.86 -5.15
C ALA A 267 13.46 -17.35 -5.45
N THR A 268 14.50 -18.08 -5.04
CA THR A 268 15.90 -17.73 -5.28
C THR A 268 16.23 -17.79 -6.77
N ASP A 269 15.78 -18.83 -7.46
CA ASP A 269 15.99 -19.01 -8.89
C ASP A 269 15.27 -17.90 -9.69
N LEU A 270 14.00 -17.62 -9.36
CA LEU A 270 13.24 -16.55 -9.97
C LEU A 270 13.90 -15.18 -9.77
N MET A 271 14.43 -14.88 -8.58
CA MET A 271 15.15 -13.62 -8.32
C MET A 271 16.39 -13.46 -9.21
N ALA A 272 17.05 -14.55 -9.59
CA ALA A 272 18.18 -14.55 -10.50
C ALA A 272 17.77 -14.30 -11.97
N GLU A 273 16.57 -14.76 -12.36
CA GLU A 273 15.99 -14.58 -13.70
C GLU A 273 15.45 -13.18 -13.97
N LEU A 274 15.10 -12.42 -12.92
CA LEU A 274 14.56 -11.07 -13.07
C LEU A 274 15.52 -10.12 -13.79
N GLU A 275 14.96 -9.29 -14.67
CA GLU A 275 15.67 -8.16 -15.25
C GLU A 275 16.14 -7.19 -14.16
N PRO A 276 17.24 -6.44 -14.36
CA PRO A 276 17.81 -5.59 -13.31
C PRO A 276 16.81 -4.64 -12.65
N VAL A 277 15.97 -3.97 -13.45
CA VAL A 277 14.95 -3.05 -12.92
C VAL A 277 13.82 -3.80 -12.19
N GLU A 278 13.46 -5.02 -12.59
CA GLU A 278 12.42 -5.81 -11.91
C GLU A 278 12.92 -6.30 -10.54
N ARG A 279 14.21 -6.67 -10.48
CA ARG A 279 14.86 -7.10 -9.24
C ARG A 279 14.79 -6.02 -8.17
N THR A 280 14.83 -4.73 -8.53
CA THR A 280 14.70 -3.65 -7.53
C THR A 280 13.35 -3.67 -6.82
N HIS A 281 12.28 -4.08 -7.51
CA HIS A 281 10.93 -4.13 -6.93
C HIS A 281 10.74 -5.34 -6.03
N MET A 282 11.36 -6.48 -6.39
CA MET A 282 11.15 -7.76 -5.70
C MET A 282 12.14 -8.00 -4.56
N ALA A 283 13.31 -7.36 -4.56
CA ALA A 283 14.36 -7.61 -3.59
C ALA A 283 13.92 -7.45 -2.13
N LEU A 284 13.16 -6.40 -1.80
CA LEU A 284 12.66 -6.23 -0.43
C LEU A 284 11.63 -7.31 -0.06
N TYR A 285 10.74 -7.69 -0.98
CA TYR A 285 9.79 -8.78 -0.74
C TYR A 285 10.50 -10.10 -0.48
N TYR A 286 11.57 -10.39 -1.23
CA TYR A 286 12.40 -11.58 -1.03
C TYR A 286 13.08 -11.59 0.33
N VAL A 287 13.76 -10.50 0.70
CA VAL A 287 14.40 -10.36 2.02
C VAL A 287 13.36 -10.54 3.14
N MET A 288 12.22 -9.85 3.07
CA MET A 288 11.18 -9.93 4.10
C MET A 288 10.56 -11.32 4.19
N ALA A 289 10.33 -12.00 3.06
CA ALA A 289 9.79 -13.36 3.08
C ALA A 289 10.75 -14.34 3.76
N LEU A 290 12.04 -14.26 3.47
CA LEU A 290 13.06 -15.08 4.10
C LEU A 290 13.22 -14.78 5.59
N GLU A 291 13.22 -13.51 5.98
CA GLU A 291 13.29 -13.08 7.39
C GLU A 291 12.07 -13.58 8.17
N ASN A 292 10.86 -13.37 7.65
CA ASN A 292 9.63 -13.79 8.31
C ASN A 292 9.53 -15.32 8.50
N LEU A 293 10.13 -16.10 7.60
CA LEU A 293 10.20 -17.56 7.70
C LEU A 293 11.39 -18.06 8.54
N GLY A 294 12.29 -17.17 8.98
CA GLY A 294 13.52 -17.55 9.68
C GLY A 294 14.52 -18.31 8.80
N GLN A 295 14.50 -18.08 7.49
CA GLN A 295 15.30 -18.81 6.49
C GLN A 295 16.33 -17.93 5.78
N ARG A 296 16.47 -16.65 6.17
CA ARG A 296 17.42 -15.72 5.53
C ARG A 296 18.85 -16.23 5.54
N GLU A 297 19.35 -16.75 6.65
CA GLU A 297 20.75 -17.23 6.71
C GLU A 297 21.03 -18.40 5.77
N ALA A 298 20.04 -19.25 5.50
CA ALA A 298 20.19 -20.41 4.64
C ALA A 298 20.18 -20.03 3.14
N TYR A 299 19.27 -19.14 2.73
CA TYR A 299 19.06 -18.81 1.30
C TYR A 299 19.72 -17.49 0.87
N LEU A 300 19.99 -16.58 1.81
CA LEU A 300 20.63 -15.29 1.59
C LEU A 300 21.63 -14.96 2.72
N PRO A 301 22.73 -15.73 2.84
CA PRO A 301 23.69 -15.57 3.93
C PRO A 301 24.36 -14.18 3.94
N ASP A 302 24.70 -13.64 2.77
CA ASP A 302 25.30 -12.31 2.62
C ASP A 302 24.27 -11.25 2.20
N LEU A 303 23.46 -10.81 3.17
CA LEU A 303 22.48 -9.75 2.97
C LEU A 303 23.12 -8.44 2.50
N ASN A 304 24.31 -8.11 3.01
CA ASN A 304 24.98 -6.85 2.69
C ASN A 304 25.40 -6.80 1.22
N ALA A 305 26.04 -7.84 0.71
CA ALA A 305 26.42 -7.91 -0.70
C ALA A 305 25.19 -7.89 -1.62
N PHE A 306 24.11 -8.58 -1.24
CA PHE A 306 22.86 -8.56 -2.00
C PHE A 306 22.26 -7.15 -2.08
N VAL A 307 22.16 -6.45 -0.95
CA VAL A 307 21.63 -5.08 -0.90
C VAL A 307 22.52 -4.12 -1.69
N GLU A 308 23.85 -4.21 -1.55
CA GLU A 308 24.79 -3.39 -2.33
C GLU A 308 24.64 -3.62 -3.83
N GLN A 309 24.48 -4.89 -4.25
CA GLN A 309 24.29 -5.23 -5.65
C GLN A 309 22.99 -4.62 -6.21
N VAL A 310 21.87 -4.78 -5.49
CA VAL A 310 20.56 -4.31 -5.97
C VAL A 310 20.47 -2.79 -5.93
N VAL A 311 20.88 -2.16 -4.82
CA VAL A 311 20.88 -0.69 -4.71
C VAL A 311 21.87 -0.06 -5.68
N GLY A 312 23.00 -0.73 -5.94
CA GLY A 312 23.99 -0.33 -6.94
C GLY A 312 23.48 -0.23 -8.37
N LEU A 313 22.27 -0.72 -8.68
CA LEU A 313 21.64 -0.58 -10.00
C LEU A 313 21.07 0.83 -10.25
N TRP A 314 20.95 1.68 -9.24
CA TRP A 314 20.34 3.01 -9.37
C TRP A 314 20.91 3.87 -10.52
N PRO A 315 22.23 3.86 -10.86
CA PRO A 315 22.76 4.69 -11.94
C PRO A 315 22.20 4.32 -13.32
N ASP A 316 21.86 3.05 -13.53
CA ASP A 316 21.40 2.53 -14.82
C ASP A 316 19.87 2.65 -15.01
N ILE A 317 19.16 3.06 -13.97
CA ILE A 317 17.71 3.21 -13.98
C ILE A 317 17.34 4.68 -14.18
N ASP A 318 16.53 4.95 -15.20
CA ASP A 318 15.92 6.26 -15.44
C ASP A 318 14.52 6.36 -14.81
N PRO A 319 14.35 7.01 -13.64
CA PRO A 319 13.04 7.14 -13.00
C PRO A 319 12.04 7.99 -13.81
N GLY A 320 12.48 8.71 -14.84
CA GLY A 320 11.60 9.49 -15.73
C GLY A 320 11.05 8.70 -16.92
N ARG A 321 11.49 7.46 -17.14
CA ARG A 321 11.18 6.67 -18.34
C ARG A 321 9.70 6.31 -18.47
N ASP A 322 9.11 5.83 -17.38
CA ASP A 322 7.68 5.56 -17.28
C ASP A 322 7.20 5.73 -15.84
N TYR A 323 5.88 5.80 -15.64
CA TYR A 323 5.31 6.03 -14.32
C TYR A 323 5.29 4.79 -13.41
N PHE A 324 5.51 3.59 -13.97
CA PHE A 324 5.25 2.32 -13.29
C PHE A 324 6.55 1.62 -12.92
N LEU A 325 7.14 0.82 -13.81
CA LEU A 325 8.32 0.01 -13.50
C LEU A 325 9.52 0.88 -13.15
N TYR A 326 9.76 1.94 -13.93
CA TYR A 326 10.93 2.78 -13.71
C TYR A 326 10.65 3.88 -12.68
N GLY A 327 9.47 4.50 -12.73
CA GLY A 327 9.11 5.64 -11.88
C GLY A 327 9.11 5.37 -10.38
N ILE A 328 8.84 4.13 -9.95
CA ILE A 328 8.80 3.78 -8.52
C ILE A 328 10.03 2.98 -8.06
N SER A 329 10.94 2.64 -8.97
CA SER A 329 12.12 1.81 -8.68
C SER A 329 13.01 2.40 -7.57
N TYR A 330 13.25 3.72 -7.60
CA TYR A 330 14.08 4.41 -6.61
C TYR A 330 13.46 4.33 -5.21
N ALA A 331 12.13 4.37 -5.11
CA ALA A 331 11.45 4.20 -3.82
C ALA A 331 11.70 2.80 -3.25
N TYR A 332 11.64 1.76 -4.08
CA TYR A 332 11.97 0.39 -3.64
C TYR A 332 13.44 0.23 -3.24
N LEU A 333 14.37 0.84 -3.99
CA LEU A 333 15.80 0.83 -3.65
C LEU A 333 16.06 1.52 -2.31
N ILE A 334 15.46 2.70 -2.09
CA ILE A 334 15.54 3.43 -0.83
C ILE A 334 14.99 2.59 0.32
N GLN A 335 13.81 1.98 0.15
CA GLN A 335 13.21 1.15 1.20
C GLN A 335 14.04 -0.09 1.52
N LEU A 336 14.60 -0.76 0.50
CA LEU A 336 15.50 -1.90 0.69
C LEU A 336 16.73 -1.48 1.52
N ALA A 337 17.39 -0.40 1.12
CA ALA A 337 18.55 0.14 1.84
C ALA A 337 18.19 0.53 3.29
N TYR A 338 17.06 1.21 3.48
CA TYR A 338 16.61 1.66 4.79
C TYR A 338 16.29 0.49 5.74
N LEU A 339 15.48 -0.47 5.29
CA LEU A 339 15.02 -1.58 6.13
C LEU A 339 16.09 -2.63 6.40
N SER A 340 17.09 -2.75 5.52
CA SER A 340 18.26 -3.61 5.74
C SER A 340 19.37 -2.96 6.59
N GLY A 341 19.17 -1.70 7.04
CA GLY A 341 20.16 -0.97 7.83
C GLY A 341 21.34 -0.41 7.01
N ARG A 342 21.23 -0.40 5.68
CA ARG A 342 22.23 0.12 4.73
C ARG A 342 21.89 1.52 4.22
N VAL A 343 21.48 2.41 5.13
CA VAL A 343 21.15 3.81 4.84
C VAL A 343 22.33 4.55 4.18
N ASP A 344 23.56 4.09 4.40
CA ASP A 344 24.78 4.59 3.75
C ASP A 344 24.73 4.52 2.21
N LEU A 345 23.93 3.62 1.64
CA LEU A 345 23.77 3.48 0.18
C LEU A 345 22.81 4.51 -0.42
N ILE A 346 22.03 5.21 0.39
CA ILE A 346 21.09 6.24 -0.06
C ILE A 346 21.86 7.56 -0.22
N THR A 347 22.22 7.88 -1.46
CA THR A 347 23.01 9.09 -1.75
C THR A 347 22.13 10.29 -2.11
N ASP A 348 22.62 11.51 -1.84
CA ASP A 348 21.93 12.73 -2.27
C ASP A 348 21.80 12.80 -3.80
N THR A 349 22.75 12.24 -4.57
CA THR A 349 22.65 12.15 -6.03
C THR A 349 21.47 11.29 -6.47
N MET A 350 21.26 10.14 -5.83
CA MET A 350 20.12 9.26 -6.08
C MET A 350 18.80 9.99 -5.77
N ILE A 351 18.72 10.66 -4.61
CA ILE A 351 17.53 11.43 -4.22
C ILE A 351 17.26 12.56 -5.21
N ASN A 352 18.29 13.34 -5.58
CA ASN A 352 18.15 14.45 -6.53
C ASN A 352 17.65 13.98 -7.90
N ARG A 353 18.13 12.83 -8.39
CA ARG A 353 17.67 12.25 -9.66
C ARG A 353 16.20 11.79 -9.59
N MET A 354 15.77 11.19 -8.47
CA MET A 354 14.36 10.86 -8.25
C MET A 354 13.49 12.12 -8.23
N LEU A 355 13.92 13.16 -7.53
CA LEU A 355 13.19 14.42 -7.39
C LEU A 355 13.04 15.16 -8.72
N GLY A 356 14.02 15.09 -9.64
CA GLY A 356 13.96 15.75 -10.95
C GLY A 356 13.15 15.01 -12.02
N ALA A 357 12.77 13.74 -11.76
CA ALA A 357 12.27 12.84 -12.80
C ALA A 357 10.86 13.16 -13.32
N PHE A 358 10.01 13.81 -12.51
CA PHE A 358 8.58 13.92 -12.82
C PHE A 358 8.28 14.71 -14.11
N ARG A 359 9.17 15.61 -14.55
CA ARG A 359 9.00 16.37 -15.80
C ARG A 359 9.07 15.48 -17.04
N SER A 360 9.86 14.41 -16.98
CA SER A 360 10.01 13.45 -18.08
C SER A 360 8.73 12.66 -18.34
N LEU A 361 7.84 12.55 -17.35
CA LEU A 361 6.55 11.87 -17.50
C LEU A 361 5.57 12.66 -18.39
N GLU A 362 5.86 13.90 -18.74
CA GLU A 362 5.00 14.69 -19.64
C GLU A 362 4.97 14.21 -21.08
N VAL A 363 5.95 13.39 -21.48
CA VAL A 363 6.17 12.96 -22.86
C VAL A 363 4.99 12.16 -23.41
N THR A 364 4.37 11.30 -22.59
CA THR A 364 3.25 10.44 -23.02
C THR A 364 1.95 10.79 -22.29
N PRO A 365 0.77 10.59 -22.91
CA PRO A 365 -0.51 10.74 -22.23
C PRO A 365 -0.62 9.90 -20.96
N GLU A 366 -0.13 8.66 -21.00
CA GLU A 366 -0.13 7.74 -19.86
C GLU A 366 0.77 8.27 -18.74
N GLY A 367 1.95 8.79 -19.07
CA GLY A 367 2.85 9.40 -18.09
C GLY A 367 2.21 10.62 -17.40
N ARG A 368 1.59 11.52 -18.17
CA ARG A 368 0.88 12.70 -17.63
C ARG A 368 -0.23 12.29 -16.66
N ALA A 369 -1.12 11.41 -17.09
CA ALA A 369 -2.27 10.98 -16.28
C ALA A 369 -1.87 10.15 -15.04
N ASN A 370 -0.66 9.59 -15.02
CA ASN A 370 -0.19 8.76 -13.90
C ASN A 370 0.95 9.37 -13.09
N ARG A 371 1.38 10.59 -13.38
CA ARG A 371 2.45 11.30 -12.64
C ARG A 371 2.27 11.30 -11.10
N PRO A 372 1.04 11.33 -10.54
CA PRO A 372 0.85 11.24 -9.08
C PRO A 372 1.29 9.91 -8.49
N TYR A 373 1.35 8.85 -9.30
CA TYR A 373 1.72 7.51 -8.87
C TYR A 373 3.18 7.45 -8.38
N PRO A 374 4.21 7.66 -9.21
CA PRO A 374 5.59 7.68 -8.72
C PRO A 374 5.87 8.82 -7.75
N PHE A 375 5.16 9.95 -7.87
CA PHE A 375 5.24 11.04 -6.92
C PHE A 375 4.83 10.62 -5.50
N SER A 376 3.74 9.86 -5.36
CA SER A 376 3.28 9.35 -4.05
C SER A 376 4.27 8.39 -3.40
N TYR A 377 4.98 7.58 -4.20
CA TYR A 377 6.05 6.70 -3.73
C TYR A 377 7.25 7.52 -3.22
N ALA A 378 7.68 8.52 -3.99
CA ALA A 378 8.74 9.44 -3.58
C ALA A 378 8.38 10.17 -2.28
N LEU A 379 7.13 10.65 -2.15
CA LEU A 379 6.63 11.29 -0.93
C LEU A 379 6.69 10.35 0.27
N ASN A 380 6.20 9.11 0.13
CA ASN A 380 6.25 8.13 1.22
C ASN A 380 7.69 7.87 1.67
N VAL A 381 8.61 7.53 0.76
CA VAL A 381 9.97 7.16 1.16
C VAL A 381 10.78 8.35 1.68
N LEU A 382 10.62 9.54 1.11
CA LEU A 382 11.33 10.72 1.59
C LEU A 382 10.83 11.16 2.95
N THR A 383 9.52 11.11 3.19
CA THR A 383 8.99 11.38 4.52
C THR A 383 9.44 10.31 5.51
N GLU A 384 9.58 9.04 5.09
CA GLU A 384 10.16 7.97 5.92
C GLU A 384 11.57 8.30 6.39
N LEU A 385 12.39 8.86 5.50
CA LEU A 385 13.74 9.33 5.79
C LEU A 385 13.80 10.70 6.53
N GLY A 386 12.66 11.33 6.82
CA GLY A 386 12.63 12.68 7.40
C GLY A 386 13.10 13.79 6.44
N ARG A 387 13.02 13.53 5.12
CA ARG A 387 13.45 14.41 4.02
C ARG A 387 12.28 14.85 3.13
N GLY A 388 11.06 14.85 3.67
CA GLY A 388 9.84 15.22 2.93
C GLY A 388 9.83 16.69 2.45
N ASP A 389 10.58 17.56 3.13
CA ASP A 389 10.80 18.96 2.78
C ASP A 389 11.45 19.14 1.40
N LEU A 390 12.21 18.15 0.91
CA LEU A 390 12.84 18.21 -0.40
C LEU A 390 11.82 18.31 -1.55
N LEU A 391 10.62 17.74 -1.41
CA LEU A 391 9.55 17.87 -2.40
C LEU A 391 8.96 19.29 -2.45
N HIS A 392 9.18 20.09 -1.40
CA HIS A 392 8.73 21.47 -1.31
C HIS A 392 9.84 22.50 -1.55
N THR A 393 11.09 22.03 -1.74
CA THR A 393 12.24 22.89 -2.02
C THR A 393 12.38 23.15 -3.53
N PRO A 394 12.70 24.38 -3.97
CA PRO A 394 13.03 24.68 -5.36
C PRO A 394 14.00 23.69 -6.00
N HIS A 395 13.69 23.22 -7.22
CA HIS A 395 14.53 22.29 -7.96
C HIS A 395 14.84 22.81 -9.38
N PRO A 396 16.08 22.67 -9.89
CA PRO A 396 16.45 23.15 -11.21
C PRO A 396 15.60 22.57 -12.36
N ASP A 397 15.22 21.30 -12.28
CA ASP A 397 14.42 20.63 -13.32
C ASP A 397 12.98 21.18 -13.44
N TYR A 398 12.54 21.98 -12.47
CA TYR A 398 11.22 22.61 -12.41
C TYR A 398 11.30 24.14 -12.49
N ASP A 399 12.34 24.67 -13.13
CA ASP A 399 12.51 26.11 -13.38
C ASP A 399 12.51 26.93 -12.06
N GLY A 400 13.12 26.36 -11.00
CA GLY A 400 13.19 26.98 -9.68
C GLY A 400 11.93 26.80 -8.82
N ARG A 401 10.96 26.01 -9.28
CA ARG A 401 9.78 25.63 -8.50
C ARG A 401 10.01 24.33 -7.74
N SER A 402 9.18 24.06 -6.75
CA SER A 402 9.25 22.79 -6.02
C SER A 402 8.60 21.65 -6.81
N PRO A 403 9.12 20.40 -6.69
CA PRO A 403 8.50 19.22 -7.30
C PRO A 403 7.01 19.10 -6.97
N TYR A 404 6.62 19.33 -5.72
CA TYR A 404 5.23 19.26 -5.27
C TYR A 404 4.35 20.27 -6.01
N SER A 405 4.74 21.55 -6.02
CA SER A 405 3.97 22.58 -6.71
C SER A 405 3.84 22.32 -8.21
N TRP A 406 4.92 21.82 -8.81
CA TRP A 406 4.98 21.54 -10.24
C TRP A 406 4.05 20.40 -10.63
N VAL A 407 3.97 19.34 -9.82
CA VAL A 407 3.08 18.18 -10.04
C VAL A 407 1.62 18.57 -9.86
N ILE A 408 1.28 19.24 -8.75
CA ILE A 408 -0.10 19.63 -8.46
C ILE A 408 -0.68 20.55 -9.54
N GLU A 409 0.07 21.58 -9.97
CA GLU A 409 -0.44 22.49 -10.98
C GLU A 409 -0.75 21.82 -12.33
N ARG A 410 -0.05 20.72 -12.63
CA ARG A 410 -0.21 19.96 -13.87
C ARG A 410 -1.33 18.94 -13.85
N LEU A 411 -1.94 18.68 -12.69
CA LEU A 411 -3.14 17.87 -12.64
C LEU A 411 -4.19 18.44 -13.60
N SER A 412 -4.97 17.57 -14.22
CA SER A 412 -6.08 18.03 -15.06
C SER A 412 -7.15 18.75 -14.24
N ASP A 413 -8.00 19.54 -14.90
CA ASP A 413 -9.09 20.26 -14.22
C ASP A 413 -10.03 19.27 -13.53
N GLY A 414 -10.20 19.44 -12.21
CA GLY A 414 -10.96 18.53 -11.37
C GLY A 414 -10.40 17.10 -11.32
N GLY A 415 -9.14 16.88 -11.72
CA GLY A 415 -8.47 15.58 -11.65
C GLY A 415 -9.03 14.53 -12.62
N ARG A 416 -9.73 14.94 -13.68
CA ARG A 416 -10.44 14.02 -14.60
C ARG A 416 -9.54 13.03 -15.34
N GLU A 417 -8.34 13.45 -15.77
CA GLU A 417 -7.39 12.58 -16.49
C GLU A 417 -6.71 11.60 -15.54
N GLU A 418 -6.37 12.04 -14.33
CA GLU A 418 -5.81 11.18 -13.30
C GLU A 418 -6.86 10.21 -12.73
N GLY A 419 -8.10 10.68 -12.60
CA GLY A 419 -9.26 9.93 -12.13
C GLY A 419 -8.99 9.21 -10.82
N GLY A 420 -9.47 7.97 -10.73
CA GLY A 420 -9.29 7.09 -9.57
C GLY A 420 -7.86 6.62 -9.34
N ARG A 421 -6.82 7.38 -9.72
CA ARG A 421 -5.41 7.15 -9.41
C ARG A 421 -4.87 8.16 -8.39
N LEU A 422 -5.57 9.28 -8.19
CA LEU A 422 -5.21 10.31 -7.22
C LEU A 422 -5.15 9.80 -5.77
N TYR A 423 -5.93 8.75 -5.46
CA TYR A 423 -5.96 8.13 -4.13
C TYR A 423 -4.57 7.73 -3.62
N MET A 424 -3.59 7.46 -4.49
CA MET A 424 -2.23 7.11 -4.05
C MET A 424 -1.52 8.31 -3.40
N LEU A 425 -1.69 9.50 -3.97
CA LEU A 425 -1.18 10.74 -3.38
C LEU A 425 -1.94 11.04 -2.08
N ASP A 426 -3.26 10.89 -2.07
CA ASP A 426 -4.07 11.02 -0.85
C ASP A 426 -3.60 10.09 0.27
N HIS A 427 -3.35 8.81 -0.05
CA HIS A 427 -2.87 7.82 0.90
C HIS A 427 -1.48 8.18 1.43
N ALA A 428 -0.60 8.73 0.59
CA ALA A 428 0.70 9.21 1.02
C ALA A 428 0.59 10.41 1.99
N LEU A 429 -0.34 11.34 1.76
CA LEU A 429 -0.61 12.46 2.67
C LEU A 429 -1.21 11.99 4.01
N ILE A 430 -2.18 11.08 3.97
CA ILE A 430 -2.74 10.44 5.18
C ILE A 430 -1.63 9.70 5.95
N SER A 431 -0.79 8.95 5.24
CA SER A 431 0.34 8.22 5.82
C SER A 431 1.31 9.18 6.52
N TRP A 432 1.69 10.28 5.86
CA TRP A 432 2.58 11.28 6.41
C TRP A 432 1.99 11.94 7.67
N ALA A 433 0.72 12.35 7.62
CA ALA A 433 0.01 12.91 8.77
C ALA A 433 -0.05 11.94 9.95
N LEU A 434 -0.39 10.68 9.70
CA LEU A 434 -0.47 9.66 10.74
C LEU A 434 0.86 9.45 11.47
N ARG A 435 2.01 9.67 10.81
CA ARG A 435 3.33 9.51 11.44
C ARG A 435 3.64 10.59 12.47
N LEU A 436 2.96 11.73 12.45
CA LEU A 436 3.08 12.76 13.48
C LEU A 436 2.47 12.36 14.84
N ARG A 437 1.77 11.22 14.91
CA ARG A 437 1.33 10.68 16.21
C ARG A 437 2.53 10.33 17.09
N ALA A 438 2.31 10.32 18.40
CA ALA A 438 3.34 9.92 19.35
C ALA A 438 3.79 8.46 19.13
N PRO A 439 5.08 8.15 19.25
CA PRO A 439 5.53 6.77 19.26
C PRO A 439 4.87 5.97 20.37
N ASN A 440 4.39 4.77 20.04
CA ASN A 440 3.79 3.86 21.02
C ASN A 440 4.88 3.41 22.01
N ARG A 441 4.91 4.02 23.20
CA ARG A 441 5.84 3.66 24.29
C ARG A 441 5.76 2.18 24.73
N SER A 442 4.71 1.46 24.33
CA SER A 442 4.42 0.07 24.68
C SER A 442 4.95 -0.98 23.69
N ARG A 443 5.66 -0.59 22.61
CA ARG A 443 6.26 -1.53 21.63
C ARG A 443 7.80 -1.56 21.59
N GLU A 444 8.49 -0.72 22.36
CA GLU A 444 9.96 -0.70 22.44
C GLU A 444 10.59 -1.97 23.07
N THR A 445 9.78 -2.92 23.56
CA THR A 445 10.26 -4.22 24.07
C THR A 445 10.19 -5.36 23.05
N ARG A 446 9.77 -5.11 21.81
CA ARG A 446 9.97 -6.05 20.69
C ARG A 446 11.00 -5.45 19.73
N THR A 447 12.27 -5.69 20.05
CA THR A 447 13.33 -5.79 19.04
C THR A 447 12.79 -6.63 17.88
N PRO A 448 13.02 -6.25 16.61
CA PRO A 448 12.82 -7.20 15.52
C PRO A 448 13.69 -8.42 15.86
N ARG A 449 13.05 -9.59 15.91
CA ARG A 449 13.73 -10.88 16.04
C ARG A 449 14.03 -11.40 14.67
#